data_AF-A0A1I1I7Q1-F1
#
_entry.id   AF-A0A1I1I7Q1-F1
#
_cell.length_a   1.000
_cell.length_b   1.000
_cell.length_c   1.000
_cell.angle_alpha   90.00
_cell.angle_beta   90.00
_cell.angle_gamma   90.00
#
_symmetry.space_group_name_H-M   'P 1'
#
loop_
_entity.id
_entity.type
_entity.pdbx_description
1 polymer ?
#
loop_
_entity_poly.entity_id
_entity_poly.type
_entity_poly.pdbx_seq_one_letter_code
_entity_poly.pdbx_strand_id
1 'polypeptide(L)'
;MDEKYIELEKRVQVLEGLLKGFLQSEDNNINLTLKECSVNNLNTGDECDVRLDNCSVGNLSVGDGCDVRQNNCPIGTMIPGDIDTADGQIDDIESRIDELDDAVDMIENRIDAAENRAEHLKESLD
;
A
#
# COMPACT_ATOMS: atom_id res chain seq x y z
N MET A 1 17.36 -38.90 -30.89
CA MET A 1 16.99 -38.02 -29.77
C MET A 1 17.43 -38.73 -28.52
N ASP A 2 18.33 -38.13 -27.74
CA ASP A 2 18.90 -38.80 -26.56
C ASP A 2 17.80 -39.07 -25.52
N GLU A 3 17.87 -40.23 -24.87
CA GLU A 3 16.91 -40.68 -23.85
C GLU A 3 16.70 -39.64 -22.73
N LYS A 4 17.77 -38.89 -22.40
CA LYS A 4 17.75 -37.75 -21.48
C LYS A 4 16.87 -36.58 -21.95
N TYR A 5 16.77 -36.37 -23.26
CA TYR A 5 15.94 -35.29 -23.83
C TYR A 5 14.45 -35.61 -23.67
N ILE A 6 14.07 -36.87 -23.92
CA ILE A 6 12.70 -37.35 -23.72
C ILE A 6 12.30 -37.29 -22.23
N GLU A 7 13.22 -37.63 -21.32
CA GLU A 7 13.02 -37.49 -19.87
C GLU A 7 12.78 -36.03 -19.47
N LEU A 8 13.55 -35.10 -20.06
CA LEU A 8 13.46 -33.67 -19.77
C LEU A 8 12.12 -33.08 -20.25
N GLU A 9 11.67 -33.42 -21.46
CA GLU A 9 10.37 -32.98 -21.99
C GLU A 9 9.21 -33.43 -21.08
N LYS A 10 9.25 -34.66 -20.58
CA LYS A 10 8.23 -35.16 -19.63
C LYS A 10 8.21 -34.34 -18.34
N ARG A 11 9.39 -34.00 -17.80
CA ARG A 11 9.49 -33.17 -16.59
C ARG A 11 8.99 -31.74 -16.83
N VAL A 12 9.27 -31.17 -18.00
CA VAL A 12 8.75 -29.85 -18.40
C VAL A 12 7.23 -29.86 -18.50
N GLN A 13 6.64 -30.87 -19.16
CA GLN A 13 5.18 -30.99 -19.25
C GLN A 13 4.49 -31.09 -17.88
N VAL A 14 5.08 -31.84 -16.94
CA VAL A 14 4.58 -31.90 -15.56
C VAL A 14 4.67 -30.53 -14.89
N LEU A 15 5.80 -29.84 -15.04
CA LEU A 15 5.97 -28.49 -14.49
C LEU A 15 4.98 -27.48 -15.08
N GLU A 16 4.75 -27.50 -16.39
CA GLU A 16 3.75 -26.65 -17.05
C GLU A 16 2.33 -26.94 -16.52
N GLY A 17 2.00 -28.21 -16.29
CA GLY A 17 0.74 -28.61 -15.66
C GLY A 17 0.57 -28.07 -14.24
N LEU A 18 1.64 -28.13 -13.44
CA LEU A 18 1.66 -27.58 -12.08
C LEU A 18 1.56 -26.05 -12.07
N LEU A 19 2.31 -25.37 -12.95
CA LEU A 19 2.32 -23.90 -13.07
C LEU A 19 0.96 -23.34 -13.53
N LYS A 20 0.23 -24.05 -14.40
CA LYS A 20 -1.14 -23.67 -14.77
C LYS A 20 -2.11 -23.68 -13.59
N GLY A 21 -1.85 -24.44 -12.54
CA GLY A 21 -2.64 -24.40 -11.31
C GLY A 21 -2.39 -23.16 -10.45
N PHE A 22 -1.22 -22.52 -10.60
CA PHE A 22 -0.83 -21.33 -9.84
C PHE A 22 -1.30 -20.00 -10.46
N LEU A 23 -1.63 -19.97 -11.76
CA LEU A 23 -1.98 -18.76 -12.52
C LEU A 23 -3.38 -18.84 -13.16
N GLN A 24 -4.37 -19.36 -12.43
CA GLN A 24 -5.73 -19.45 -12.97
C GLN A 24 -6.49 -18.14 -12.81
N SER A 25 -6.61 -17.39 -13.89
CA SER A 25 -7.58 -16.30 -13.98
C SER A 25 -8.18 -16.21 -15.36
N GLU A 26 -9.51 -16.19 -15.40
CA GLU A 26 -10.31 -15.94 -16.60
C GLU A 26 -10.49 -14.41 -16.82
N ASP A 27 -10.17 -13.60 -15.80
CA ASP A 27 -10.54 -12.18 -15.71
C ASP A 27 -9.31 -11.27 -15.49
N ASN A 28 -8.17 -11.50 -16.15
CA ASN A 28 -6.94 -10.65 -16.08
C ASN A 28 -6.34 -10.35 -14.68
N ASN A 29 -7.02 -10.63 -13.57
CA ASN A 29 -6.50 -10.50 -12.21
C ASN A 29 -5.63 -11.71 -11.91
N ILE A 30 -4.36 -11.54 -11.58
CA ILE A 30 -3.46 -12.66 -11.34
C ILE A 30 -3.81 -13.30 -9.99
N ASN A 31 -4.70 -14.29 -9.99
CA ASN A 31 -5.06 -15.02 -8.78
C ASN A 31 -3.92 -15.95 -8.37
N LEU A 32 -3.29 -15.68 -7.23
CA LEU A 32 -2.23 -16.51 -6.68
C LEU A 32 -2.79 -17.46 -5.61
N THR A 33 -2.70 -18.77 -5.85
CA THR A 33 -3.07 -19.78 -4.85
C THR A 33 -1.85 -20.55 -4.36
N LEU A 34 -1.58 -20.49 -3.06
CA LEU A 34 -0.53 -21.27 -2.39
C LEU A 34 -1.18 -22.31 -1.49
N LYS A 35 -0.70 -23.56 -1.58
CA LYS A 35 -1.17 -24.69 -0.75
C LYS A 35 0.01 -25.44 -0.18
N GLU A 36 -0.05 -25.78 1.11
CA GLU A 36 0.96 -26.63 1.77
C GLU A 36 2.40 -26.10 1.59
N CYS A 37 2.57 -24.77 1.58
CA CYS A 37 3.84 -24.10 1.28
C CYS A 37 4.26 -23.13 2.39
N SER A 38 5.56 -23.01 2.61
CA SER A 38 6.14 -21.99 3.51
C SER A 38 6.79 -20.88 2.70
N VAL A 39 6.42 -19.64 2.98
CA VAL A 39 6.90 -18.44 2.28
C VAL A 39 7.45 -17.46 3.30
N ASN A 40 8.72 -17.04 3.15
CA ASN A 40 9.29 -16.06 4.08
C ASN A 40 8.67 -14.68 3.88
N ASN A 41 8.56 -14.22 2.63
CA ASN A 41 7.94 -12.94 2.27
C ASN A 41 7.04 -13.15 1.06
N LEU A 42 5.79 -12.71 1.15
CA LEU A 42 4.84 -12.68 0.05
C LEU A 42 4.46 -11.22 -0.20
N ASN A 43 4.69 -10.72 -1.42
CA ASN A 43 4.29 -9.39 -1.83
C ASN A 43 3.29 -9.51 -2.97
N THR A 44 2.12 -8.92 -2.81
CA THR A 44 1.10 -8.85 -3.87
C THR A 44 1.21 -7.49 -4.54
N GLY A 45 1.08 -7.44 -5.86
CA GLY A 45 0.82 -6.17 -6.55
C GLY A 45 -0.63 -5.74 -6.31
N ASP A 46 -1.09 -4.69 -6.98
CA ASP A 46 -2.47 -4.22 -6.89
C ASP A 46 -3.44 -5.15 -7.64
N GLU A 47 -4.72 -5.10 -7.25
CA GLU A 47 -5.83 -5.85 -7.87
C GLU A 47 -5.58 -7.38 -7.95
N CYS A 48 -4.86 -7.93 -6.97
CA CYS A 48 -4.50 -9.35 -6.90
C CYS A 48 -5.29 -10.09 -5.82
N ASP A 49 -6.02 -11.15 -6.19
CA ASP A 49 -6.58 -12.07 -5.21
C ASP A 49 -5.52 -13.10 -4.79
N VAL A 50 -5.32 -13.26 -3.49
CA VAL A 50 -4.40 -14.24 -2.93
C VAL A 50 -5.15 -15.24 -2.06
N ARG A 51 -4.97 -16.53 -2.35
CA ARG A 51 -5.49 -17.62 -1.55
C ARG A 51 -4.37 -18.43 -0.94
N LEU A 52 -4.37 -18.55 0.38
CA LEU A 52 -3.41 -19.34 1.15
C LEU A 52 -4.15 -20.46 1.88
N ASP A 53 -3.79 -21.73 1.63
CA ASP A 53 -4.34 -22.88 2.35
C ASP A 53 -3.19 -23.72 2.97
N ASN A 54 -3.17 -23.87 4.31
CA ASN A 54 -2.13 -24.59 5.05
C ASN A 54 -0.70 -24.09 4.77
N CYS A 55 -0.53 -22.76 4.67
CA CYS A 55 0.74 -22.12 4.37
C CYS A 55 1.29 -21.33 5.57
N SER A 56 2.59 -21.37 5.81
CA SER A 56 3.22 -20.43 6.75
C SER A 56 3.79 -19.23 5.99
N VAL A 57 3.42 -18.01 6.38
CA VAL A 57 3.93 -16.78 5.75
C VAL A 57 4.64 -15.93 6.80
N GLY A 58 5.90 -15.55 6.56
CA GLY A 58 6.62 -14.65 7.45
C GLY A 58 6.03 -13.24 7.41
N ASN A 59 6.30 -12.51 6.33
CA ASN A 59 5.69 -11.21 6.07
C ASN A 59 4.81 -11.26 4.82
N LEU A 60 3.62 -10.67 4.90
CA LEU A 60 2.71 -10.49 3.78
C LEU A 60 2.49 -9.00 3.54
N SER A 61 2.91 -8.51 2.39
CA SER A 61 2.58 -7.17 1.89
C SER A 61 1.49 -7.32 0.84
N VAL A 62 0.42 -6.55 0.99
CA VAL A 62 -0.79 -6.65 0.17
C VAL A 62 -0.96 -5.33 -0.57
N GLY A 63 -0.96 -5.33 -1.90
CA GLY A 63 -1.24 -4.14 -2.71
C GLY A 63 -2.71 -3.71 -2.66
N ASP A 64 -3.02 -2.59 -3.30
CA ASP A 64 -4.34 -1.99 -3.24
C ASP A 64 -5.39 -2.87 -3.95
N GLY A 65 -6.61 -2.90 -3.41
CA GLY A 65 -7.72 -3.65 -4.01
C GLY A 65 -7.53 -5.18 -4.03
N CYS A 66 -6.60 -5.72 -3.24
CA CYS A 66 -6.35 -7.16 -3.15
C CYS A 66 -7.23 -7.85 -2.10
N ASP A 67 -7.82 -8.99 -2.48
CA ASP A 67 -8.51 -9.89 -1.54
C ASP A 67 -7.57 -11.02 -1.09
N VAL A 68 -7.22 -11.04 0.20
CA VAL A 68 -6.43 -12.14 0.78
C VAL A 68 -7.31 -13.10 1.58
N ARG A 69 -7.43 -14.34 1.11
CA ARG A 69 -8.17 -15.43 1.78
C ARG A 69 -7.22 -16.46 2.36
N GLN A 70 -7.37 -16.76 3.65
CA GLN A 70 -6.42 -17.62 4.37
C GLN A 70 -7.14 -18.74 5.13
N ASN A 71 -6.69 -19.97 4.97
CA ASN A 71 -7.17 -21.14 5.71
C ASN A 71 -6.01 -21.85 6.38
N ASN A 72 -5.98 -21.82 7.71
CA ASN A 72 -4.92 -22.43 8.52
C ASN A 72 -3.51 -21.94 8.10
N CYS A 73 -3.37 -20.63 7.90
CA CYS A 73 -2.13 -19.99 7.50
C CYS A 73 -1.65 -19.03 8.57
N PRO A 74 -0.65 -19.38 9.40
CA PRO A 74 -0.03 -18.41 10.29
C PRO A 74 0.74 -17.36 9.47
N ILE A 75 0.42 -16.09 9.68
CA ILE A 75 1.13 -14.93 9.11
C ILE A 75 1.83 -14.19 10.25
N GLY A 76 3.13 -13.92 10.10
CA GLY A 76 3.91 -13.16 11.07
C GLY A 76 3.52 -11.68 11.11
N THR A 77 3.77 -10.97 10.01
CA THR A 77 3.43 -9.54 9.86
C THR A 77 2.63 -9.33 8.58
N MET A 78 1.54 -8.56 8.66
CA MET A 78 0.76 -8.14 7.49
C MET A 78 0.90 -6.63 7.31
N ILE A 79 1.19 -6.21 6.08
CA ILE A 79 1.36 -4.81 5.67
C ILE A 79 0.29 -4.53 4.60
N PRO A 80 -0.71 -3.68 4.87
CA PRO A 80 -1.75 -3.31 3.90
C PRO A 80 -1.24 -2.27 2.89
N GLY A 81 -1.84 -2.28 1.70
CA GLY A 81 -1.48 -1.41 0.57
C GLY A 81 -1.97 0.02 0.74
N ASP A 82 -3.13 0.19 1.38
CA ASP A 82 -3.78 1.47 1.64
C ASP A 82 -2.94 2.49 2.43
N ILE A 83 -1.72 2.12 2.86
CA ILE A 83 -0.72 3.07 3.37
C ILE A 83 -0.51 4.22 2.38
N ASP A 84 -0.52 3.98 1.07
CA ASP A 84 -0.32 5.04 0.07
C ASP A 84 -1.48 6.06 0.08
N THR A 85 -2.71 5.61 0.35
CA THR A 85 -3.85 6.52 0.54
C THR A 85 -3.72 7.34 1.82
N ALA A 86 -3.21 6.74 2.89
CA ALA A 86 -2.93 7.45 4.14
C ALA A 86 -1.80 8.48 3.94
N ASP A 87 -0.78 8.16 3.14
CA ASP A 87 0.33 9.06 2.81
C ASP A 87 -0.18 10.29 2.05
N GLY A 88 -1.00 10.09 1.01
CA GLY A 88 -1.61 11.21 0.28
C GLY A 88 -2.54 12.09 1.13
N GLN A 89 -3.26 11.50 2.09
CA GLN A 89 -4.04 12.27 3.06
C GLN A 89 -3.17 13.09 4.02
N ILE A 90 -1.99 12.58 4.37
CA ILE A 90 -1.02 13.29 5.20
C ILE A 90 -0.46 14.48 4.42
N ASP A 91 -0.06 14.31 3.17
CA ASP A 91 0.42 15.39 2.30
C ASP A 91 -0.61 16.53 2.16
N ASP A 92 -1.89 16.18 1.93
CA ASP A 92 -2.99 17.16 1.86
C ASP A 92 -3.19 17.91 3.19
N ILE A 93 -2.99 17.24 4.33
CA ILE A 93 -3.06 17.86 5.66
C ILE A 93 -1.89 18.81 5.86
N GLU A 94 -0.68 18.41 5.50
CA GLU A 94 0.52 19.26 5.58
C GLU A 94 0.34 20.54 4.77
N SER A 95 -0.12 20.44 3.52
CA SER A 95 -0.38 21.63 2.68
C SER A 95 -1.42 22.58 3.31
N ARG A 96 -2.45 22.04 3.97
CA ARG A 96 -3.47 22.86 4.64
C ARG A 96 -2.96 23.51 5.92
N ILE A 97 -1.98 22.89 6.58
CA ILE A 97 -1.30 23.48 7.75
C ILE A 97 -0.45 24.67 7.29
N ASP A 98 0.31 24.52 6.21
CA ASP A 98 1.10 25.63 5.65
C ASP A 98 0.23 26.85 5.28
N GLU A 99 -0.92 26.61 4.63
CA GLU A 99 -1.88 27.69 4.32
C GLU A 99 -2.45 28.38 5.58
N LEU A 100 -2.63 27.62 6.66
CA LEU A 100 -3.09 28.17 7.93
C LEU A 100 -2.02 29.00 8.61
N ASP A 101 -0.75 28.58 8.56
CA ASP A 101 0.38 29.34 9.09
C ASP A 101 0.53 30.69 8.37
N ASP A 102 0.47 30.70 7.04
CA ASP A 102 0.47 31.95 6.24
C ASP A 102 -0.70 32.88 6.61
N ALA A 103 -1.88 32.31 6.85
CA ALA A 103 -3.05 33.08 7.26
C ALA A 103 -2.89 33.66 8.67
N VAL A 104 -2.28 32.92 9.59
CA VAL A 104 -1.95 33.39 10.94
C VAL A 104 -0.97 34.56 10.88
N ASP A 105 0.12 34.44 10.11
CA ASP A 105 1.10 35.52 9.91
C ASP A 105 0.44 36.80 9.37
N MET A 106 -0.50 36.67 8.42
CA MET A 106 -1.23 37.82 7.89
C MET A 106 -2.13 38.46 8.95
N ILE A 107 -2.76 37.66 9.82
CA ILE A 107 -3.59 38.16 10.92
C ILE A 107 -2.74 38.90 11.94
N GLU A 108 -1.58 38.35 12.34
CA GLU A 108 -0.65 39.00 13.26
C GLU A 108 -0.22 40.38 12.76
N ASN A 109 0.21 40.47 11.49
CA ASN A 109 0.57 41.75 10.87
C ASN A 109 -0.59 42.78 10.87
N ARG A 110 -1.83 42.31 10.70
CA ARG A 110 -3.01 43.18 10.73
C ARG A 110 -3.34 43.65 12.15
N ILE A 111 -3.10 42.82 13.16
CA ILE A 111 -3.24 43.18 14.57
C ILE A 111 -2.20 44.25 14.92
N ASP A 112 -0.93 44.05 14.58
CA ASP A 112 0.13 45.03 14.81
C ASP A 112 -0.20 46.38 14.17
N ALA A 113 -0.70 46.38 12.93
CA ALA A 113 -1.10 47.60 12.25
C ALA A 113 -2.33 48.29 12.88
N ALA A 114 -3.22 47.53 13.52
CA ALA A 114 -4.36 48.08 14.24
C ALA A 114 -3.94 48.67 15.59
N GLU A 115 -3.04 48.01 16.31
CA GLU A 115 -2.49 48.48 17.58
C GLU A 115 -1.75 49.81 17.41
N ASN A 116 -0.87 49.90 16.41
CA ASN A 116 -0.16 51.15 16.09
C ASN A 116 -1.12 52.32 15.78
N ARG A 117 -2.21 52.06 15.06
CA ARG A 117 -3.24 53.08 14.77
C ARG A 117 -3.98 53.51 16.04
N ALA A 118 -4.28 52.56 16.92
CA ALA A 118 -4.95 52.84 18.19
C ALA A 118 -4.07 53.69 19.11
N GLU A 119 -2.75 53.43 19.15
CA GLU A 119 -1.79 54.21 19.92
C GLU A 119 -1.71 55.66 19.40
N HIS A 120 -1.55 55.86 18.09
CA HIS A 120 -1.53 57.20 17.50
C HIS A 120 -2.83 57.99 17.76
N LEU A 121 -3.99 57.32 17.72
CA LEU A 121 -5.27 57.97 18.03
C LEU A 121 -5.36 58.39 19.50
N LYS A 122 -4.81 57.58 20.41
CA LYS A 122 -4.77 57.87 21.84
C LYS A 122 -3.88 59.08 22.12
N GLU A 123 -2.68 59.14 21.54
CA GLU A 123 -1.78 60.29 21.65
C GLU A 123 -2.39 61.59 21.10
N SER A 124 -3.25 61.50 20.08
CA SER A 124 -3.93 62.67 19.51
C SER A 124 -5.11 63.17 20.35
N LEU A 125 -5.58 62.37 21.32
CA LEU A 125 -6.69 62.72 22.20
C LEU A 125 -6.26 63.30 23.56
N ASP A 126 -5.02 63.03 23.98
CA ASP A 126 -4.38 63.58 25.19
C ASP A 126 -3.81 65.00 24.94
#